data_AF-A0A968U8F5-F1
#
_entry.id   AF-A0A968U8F5-F1
#
_cell.length_a   1.000
_cell.length_b   1.000
_cell.length_c   1.000
_cell.angle_alpha   90.00
_cell.angle_beta   90.00
_cell.angle_gamma   90.00
#
_symmetry.space_group_name_H-M   'P 1'
#
loop_
_entity.id
_entity.type
_entity.pdbx_description
1 polymer ?
#
loop_
_entity_poly.entity_id
_entity_poly.type
_entity_poly.pdbx_seq_one_letter_code
_entity_poly.pdbx_strand_id
1 'polypeptide(L)'
;MASPHSLPRFNLTWVIGVLLLVLYGPFLIHWVDGWLNKSISIQHEYFSHGLIGIPFAAYISWTKRKAWGQLPNRCHPLGLGLVGLACLLYLTRLTDWMNLSWPIMLVGLCLCLKSLPGLRLQAMPLLLVALATPTQLPYLIEPYIMPLQHFIAVIAGFLLTQIGVDVTVDQIYLYVNGQTVEVAPHCAGLKMLFTSLYVALMLVYWTGAYTSRLWIGLFFAGTVGLSVVGNIIRNTLLSYFHGMGQTGAFDWLHEGWGGDVYSALMLLSLIFSAAADSAAGAGDTKAGGVIFCLHLRRFPEQKTPA
;
A
#
# COMPACT_ATOMS: atom_id res chain seq x y z
N MET A 1 -31.54 -7.99 52.88
CA MET A 1 -31.42 -8.52 51.50
C MET A 1 -30.83 -7.42 50.63
N ALA A 2 -29.51 -7.43 50.42
CA ALA A 2 -28.83 -6.48 49.55
C ALA A 2 -28.85 -7.02 48.12
N SER A 3 -29.26 -6.19 47.17
CA SER A 3 -29.18 -6.45 45.73
C SER A 3 -27.71 -6.61 45.32
N PRO A 4 -27.36 -7.56 44.43
CA PRO A 4 -26.00 -7.64 43.92
C PRO A 4 -25.76 -6.41 43.04
N HIS A 5 -24.75 -5.61 43.42
CA HIS A 5 -24.21 -4.55 42.59
C HIS A 5 -23.91 -5.11 41.20
N SER A 6 -24.72 -4.74 40.21
CA SER A 6 -24.41 -4.96 38.80
C SER A 6 -23.23 -4.05 38.47
N LEU A 7 -22.01 -4.56 38.62
CA LEU A 7 -20.81 -3.96 38.07
C LEU A 7 -21.11 -3.54 36.63
N PRO A 8 -20.77 -2.29 36.22
CA PRO A 8 -20.96 -1.88 34.85
C PRO A 8 -20.18 -2.86 33.97
N ARG A 9 -20.91 -3.62 33.14
CA ARG A 9 -20.29 -4.51 32.16
C ARG A 9 -19.58 -3.62 31.16
N PHE A 10 -18.32 -3.28 31.43
CA PHE A 10 -17.45 -2.70 30.44
C PHE A 10 -17.48 -3.63 29.24
N ASN A 11 -18.04 -3.13 28.15
CA ASN A 11 -18.15 -3.91 26.93
C ASN A 11 -16.72 -4.20 26.47
N LEU A 12 -16.34 -5.49 26.53
CA LEU A 12 -14.99 -6.00 26.31
C LEU A 12 -14.34 -5.43 25.05
N THR A 13 -15.13 -5.13 24.02
CA THR A 13 -14.67 -4.49 22.79
C THR A 13 -14.08 -3.10 23.02
N TRP A 14 -14.67 -2.28 23.90
CA TRP A 14 -14.12 -0.98 24.26
C TRP A 14 -12.81 -1.10 25.04
N VAL A 15 -12.72 -2.06 25.95
CA VAL A 15 -11.49 -2.32 26.70
C VAL A 15 -10.36 -2.72 25.75
N ILE A 16 -10.63 -3.63 24.81
CA ILE A 16 -9.66 -4.02 23.77
C ILE A 16 -9.28 -2.80 22.90
N GLY A 17 -10.26 -1.99 22.48
CA GLY A 17 -10.01 -0.82 21.67
C GLY A 17 -9.12 0.22 22.36
N VAL A 18 -9.39 0.53 23.63
CA VAL A 18 -8.56 1.44 24.44
C VAL A 18 -7.17 0.86 24.66
N LEU A 19 -7.06 -0.44 24.95
CA LEU A 19 -5.77 -1.10 25.14
C LEU A 19 -4.92 -1.04 23.86
N LEU A 20 -5.51 -1.31 22.69
CA LEU A 20 -4.83 -1.16 21.41
C LEU A 20 -4.38 0.27 21.16
N LEU A 21 -5.22 1.26 21.47
CA LEU A 21 -4.88 2.66 21.29
C LEU A 21 -3.70 3.07 22.19
N VAL A 22 -3.69 2.62 23.45
CA VAL A 22 -2.60 2.92 24.39
C VAL A 22 -1.29 2.24 23.97
N LEU A 23 -1.33 0.98 23.54
CA LEU A 23 -0.13 0.22 23.18
C LEU A 23 0.42 0.61 21.80
N TYR A 24 -0.44 0.72 20.79
CA TYR A 24 -0.03 0.94 19.41
C TYR A 24 -0.20 2.39 18.94
N GLY A 25 -0.90 3.25 19.67
CA GLY A 25 -1.08 4.66 19.30
C GLY A 25 0.25 5.41 19.12
N PRO A 26 1.15 5.45 20.11
CA PRO A 26 2.46 6.10 19.98
C PRO A 26 3.28 5.55 18.81
N PHE A 27 3.15 4.25 18.58
CA PHE A 27 3.86 3.53 17.54
C PHE A 27 3.34 3.85 16.12
N LEU A 28 2.02 3.93 15.94
CA LEU A 28 1.41 4.37 14.69
C LEU A 28 1.70 5.87 14.41
N ILE A 29 1.78 6.70 15.45
CA ILE A 29 2.23 8.09 15.32
C ILE A 29 3.67 8.15 14.82
N HIS A 30 4.55 7.30 15.35
CA HIS A 30 5.94 7.20 14.88
C HIS A 30 6.03 6.79 13.40
N TRP A 31 5.17 5.90 12.91
CA TRP A 31 5.10 5.59 11.47
C TRP A 31 4.69 6.80 10.64
N VAL A 32 3.62 7.50 11.05
CA VAL A 32 3.13 8.69 10.34
C VAL A 32 4.19 9.79 10.30
N ASP A 33 4.81 10.08 11.43
CA ASP A 33 5.90 11.06 11.53
C ASP A 33 7.09 10.64 10.65
N GLY A 34 7.50 9.38 10.74
CA GLY A 34 8.56 8.78 9.93
C GLY A 34 8.33 8.92 8.43
N TRP A 35 7.10 8.71 7.96
CA TRP A 35 6.75 8.85 6.55
C TRP A 35 6.62 10.30 6.09
N LEU A 36 6.11 11.21 6.92
CA LEU A 36 5.93 12.62 6.56
C LEU A 36 7.25 13.40 6.58
N ASN A 37 8.08 13.16 7.61
CA ASN A 37 9.32 13.89 7.83
C ASN A 37 10.56 13.17 7.30
N LYS A 38 10.38 12.02 6.61
CA LYS A 38 11.47 11.16 6.10
C LYS A 38 12.52 10.83 7.19
N SER A 39 12.07 10.75 8.45
CA SER A 39 12.93 10.55 9.62
C SER A 39 13.12 9.07 9.98
N ILE A 40 12.41 8.18 9.28
CA ILE A 40 12.56 6.72 9.41
C ILE A 40 13.64 6.21 8.45
N SER A 41 14.12 4.97 8.63
CA SER A 41 15.12 4.43 7.73
C SER A 41 14.63 4.43 6.28
N ILE A 42 15.54 4.58 5.32
CA ILE A 42 15.23 4.67 3.89
C ILE A 42 14.34 3.50 3.44
N GLN A 43 14.53 2.32 4.03
CA GLN A 43 13.75 1.11 3.77
C GLN A 43 12.30 1.21 4.23
N HIS A 44 12.04 1.95 5.31
CA HIS A 44 10.70 2.15 5.85
C HIS A 44 9.92 3.24 5.08
N GLU A 45 10.62 4.13 4.38
CA GLU A 45 10.00 5.13 3.48
C GLU A 45 9.26 4.48 2.30
N TYR A 46 9.64 3.26 1.92
CA TYR A 46 8.95 2.44 0.91
C TYR A 46 7.49 2.13 1.26
N PHE A 47 7.11 2.29 2.53
CA PHE A 47 5.78 1.99 3.04
C PHE A 47 4.91 3.25 3.22
N SER A 48 5.34 4.40 2.72
CA SER A 48 4.62 5.68 2.81
C SER A 48 3.21 5.65 2.21
N HIS A 49 2.91 4.71 1.30
CA HIS A 49 1.53 4.41 0.85
C HIS A 49 0.58 4.05 2.00
N GLY A 50 1.12 3.61 3.14
CA GLY A 50 0.39 3.38 4.38
C GLY A 50 -0.32 4.61 4.95
N LEU A 51 0.13 5.83 4.63
CA LEU A 51 -0.54 7.08 5.01
C LEU A 51 -1.98 7.15 4.49
N ILE A 52 -2.22 6.64 3.28
CA ILE A 52 -3.55 6.58 2.67
C ILE A 52 -4.19 5.21 2.97
N GLY A 53 -3.37 4.16 2.94
CA GLY A 53 -3.79 2.78 3.10
C GLY A 53 -4.40 2.41 4.46
N ILE A 54 -3.80 2.88 5.55
CA ILE A 54 -4.28 2.60 6.91
C ILE A 54 -5.64 3.25 7.18
N PRO A 55 -5.85 4.56 6.90
CA PRO A 55 -7.19 5.17 6.97
C PRO A 55 -8.21 4.47 6.09
N PHE A 56 -7.82 4.03 4.89
CA PHE A 56 -8.70 3.30 3.99
C PHE A 56 -9.10 1.91 4.56
N ALA A 57 -8.15 1.17 5.13
CA ALA A 57 -8.42 -0.09 5.81
C ALA A 57 -9.36 0.10 7.02
N ALA A 58 -9.16 1.16 7.80
CA ALA A 58 -10.04 1.53 8.89
C ALA A 58 -11.46 1.86 8.40
N TYR A 59 -11.58 2.64 7.32
CA TYR A 59 -12.85 2.95 6.67
C TYR A 59 -13.58 1.68 6.22
N ILE A 60 -12.89 0.77 5.51
CA ILE A 60 -13.49 -0.50 5.09
C ILE A 60 -13.98 -1.29 6.30
N SER A 61 -13.16 -1.41 7.34
CA SER A 61 -13.52 -2.11 8.57
C SER A 61 -14.78 -1.50 9.21
N TRP A 62 -14.88 -0.17 9.22
CA TRP A 62 -16.02 0.57 9.73
C TRP A 62 -17.31 0.33 8.92
N THR A 63 -17.22 0.25 7.58
CA THR A 63 -18.38 -0.08 6.75
C THR A 63 -18.91 -1.49 7.02
N LYS A 64 -18.03 -2.43 7.37
CA LYS A 64 -18.35 -3.83 7.66
C LYS A 64 -18.82 -4.07 9.10
N ARG A 65 -18.91 -3.04 9.96
CA ARG A 65 -19.28 -3.19 11.39
C ARG A 65 -20.63 -3.87 11.63
N LYS A 66 -21.63 -3.64 10.77
CA LYS A 66 -22.95 -4.27 10.89
C LYS A 66 -22.87 -5.77 10.61
N ALA A 67 -22.19 -6.15 9.52
CA ALA A 67 -21.94 -7.55 9.18
C ALA A 67 -21.10 -8.24 10.26
N TRP A 68 -20.11 -7.54 10.83
CA TRP A 68 -19.32 -8.04 11.96
C TRP A 68 -20.20 -8.34 13.19
N GLY A 69 -21.16 -7.47 13.51
CA GLY A 69 -22.10 -7.67 14.61
C GLY A 69 -22.95 -8.94 14.47
N GLN A 70 -23.29 -9.33 13.23
CA GLN A 70 -24.11 -10.50 12.93
C GLN A 70 -23.35 -11.83 13.01
N LEU A 71 -22.02 -11.80 12.98
CA LEU A 71 -21.20 -13.01 13.08
C LEU A 71 -21.24 -13.60 14.51
N PRO A 72 -21.19 -14.92 14.67
CA PRO A 72 -21.17 -15.55 15.98
C PRO A 72 -19.88 -15.20 16.74
N ASN A 73 -20.01 -14.93 18.04
CA ASN A 73 -18.86 -14.74 18.93
C ASN A 73 -18.27 -16.11 19.28
N ARG A 74 -17.24 -16.51 18.54
CA ARG A 74 -16.51 -17.77 18.76
C ARG A 74 -15.01 -17.50 18.67
N CYS A 75 -14.27 -17.95 19.68
CA CYS A 75 -12.83 -17.83 19.71
C CYS A 75 -12.20 -19.05 19.03
N HIS A 76 -11.32 -18.81 18.06
CA HIS A 76 -10.47 -19.83 17.48
C HIS A 76 -9.17 -19.94 18.31
N PRO A 77 -8.69 -21.14 18.71
CA PRO A 77 -7.51 -21.29 19.56
C PRO A 77 -6.24 -20.68 18.95
N LEU A 78 -6.07 -20.78 17.61
CA LEU A 78 -4.99 -20.08 16.90
C LEU A 78 -5.00 -18.56 17.12
N GLY A 79 -6.16 -17.95 17.34
CA GLY A 79 -6.25 -16.52 17.64
C GLY A 79 -5.50 -16.17 18.93
N LEU A 80 -5.65 -17.00 19.98
CA LEU A 80 -4.92 -16.81 21.24
C LEU A 80 -3.42 -16.97 21.05
N GLY A 81 -3.00 -17.95 20.26
CA GLY A 81 -1.59 -18.13 19.89
C GLY A 81 -1.01 -16.92 19.17
N LEU A 82 -1.75 -16.35 18.21
CA LEU A 82 -1.31 -15.16 17.47
C LEU A 82 -1.31 -13.89 18.34
N VAL A 83 -2.28 -13.71 19.23
CA VAL A 83 -2.26 -12.61 20.21
C VAL A 83 -1.04 -12.76 21.13
N GLY A 84 -0.76 -13.97 21.62
CA GLY A 84 0.44 -14.26 22.41
C GLY A 84 1.72 -13.94 21.65
N LEU A 85 1.84 -14.38 20.39
CA LEU A 85 2.97 -14.07 19.52
C LEU A 85 3.12 -12.56 19.30
N ALA A 86 2.04 -11.85 19.00
CA ALA A 86 2.06 -10.40 18.83
C ALA A 86 2.54 -9.68 20.11
N CYS A 87 2.08 -10.11 21.29
CA CYS A 87 2.59 -9.61 22.56
C CYS A 87 4.09 -9.87 22.72
N LEU A 88 4.57 -11.08 22.42
CA LEU A 88 6.00 -11.40 22.48
C LEU A 88 6.82 -10.50 21.54
N LEU A 89 6.39 -10.36 20.29
CA LEU A 89 7.05 -9.52 19.29
C LEU A 89 7.09 -8.05 19.71
N TYR A 90 5.98 -7.52 20.21
CA TYR A 90 5.89 -6.15 20.73
C TYR A 90 6.88 -5.92 21.89
N LEU A 91 7.00 -6.89 22.80
CA LEU A 91 7.88 -6.79 23.96
C LEU A 91 9.37 -6.89 23.64
N THR A 92 9.76 -7.35 22.44
CA THR A 92 11.18 -7.42 22.02
C THR A 92 11.85 -6.05 21.92
N ARG A 93 11.08 -4.97 21.73
CA ARG A 93 11.55 -3.59 21.47
C ARG A 93 12.45 -3.40 20.26
N LEU A 94 12.58 -4.43 19.43
CA LEU A 94 13.22 -4.34 18.13
C LEU A 94 12.19 -3.80 17.13
N THR A 95 12.52 -2.71 16.43
CA THR A 95 11.59 -1.97 15.58
C THR A 95 10.86 -2.87 14.58
N ASP A 96 11.57 -3.75 13.87
CA ASP A 96 10.97 -4.62 12.85
C ASP A 96 9.99 -5.66 13.43
N TRP A 97 10.34 -6.26 14.57
CA TRP A 97 9.47 -7.22 15.25
C TRP A 97 8.25 -6.53 15.85
N MET A 98 8.44 -5.33 16.40
CA MET A 98 7.35 -4.48 16.88
C MET A 98 6.45 -4.04 15.72
N ASN A 99 6.97 -3.74 14.53
CA ASN A 99 6.17 -3.49 13.33
C ASN A 99 5.30 -4.69 12.97
N LEU A 100 5.88 -5.89 12.95
CA LEU A 100 5.14 -7.09 12.61
C LEU A 100 4.08 -7.47 13.67
N SER A 101 4.26 -7.04 14.92
CA SER A 101 3.30 -7.31 16.00
C SER A 101 1.92 -6.73 15.72
N TRP A 102 1.82 -5.57 15.06
CA TRP A 102 0.56 -4.90 14.77
C TRP A 102 -0.38 -5.70 13.85
N PRO A 103 0.01 -6.08 12.61
CA PRO A 103 -0.86 -6.89 11.75
C PRO A 103 -1.15 -8.27 12.36
N ILE A 104 -0.20 -8.89 13.06
CA ILE A 104 -0.42 -10.18 13.74
C ILE A 104 -1.46 -10.04 14.86
N MET A 105 -1.39 -8.96 15.65
CA MET A 105 -2.37 -8.66 16.70
C MET A 105 -3.78 -8.54 16.12
N LEU A 106 -3.94 -7.79 15.03
CA LEU A 106 -5.25 -7.62 14.38
C LEU A 106 -5.82 -8.94 13.84
N VAL A 107 -4.99 -9.79 13.23
CA VAL A 107 -5.39 -11.13 12.77
C VAL A 107 -5.80 -12.01 13.96
N GLY A 108 -4.98 -12.02 15.03
CA GLY A 108 -5.25 -12.75 16.26
C GLY A 108 -6.57 -12.34 16.90
N LEU A 109 -6.83 -11.04 17.02
CA LEU A 109 -8.08 -10.51 17.54
C LEU A 109 -9.28 -10.87 16.65
N CYS A 110 -9.13 -10.86 15.32
CA CYS A 110 -10.22 -11.28 14.44
C CYS A 110 -10.62 -12.74 14.67
N LEU A 111 -9.62 -13.61 14.86
CA LEU A 111 -9.83 -15.02 15.16
C LEU A 111 -10.36 -15.26 16.58
N CYS A 112 -9.94 -14.47 17.57
CA CYS A 112 -10.44 -14.57 18.94
C CYS A 112 -11.90 -14.10 19.09
N LEU A 113 -12.27 -13.03 18.38
CA LEU A 113 -13.60 -12.43 18.55
C LEU A 113 -14.65 -13.13 17.69
N LYS A 114 -14.32 -13.47 16.44
CA LYS A 114 -15.29 -13.92 15.43
C LYS A 114 -14.83 -15.16 14.65
N SER A 115 -13.71 -15.78 15.03
CA SER A 115 -13.09 -16.91 14.32
C SER A 115 -12.85 -16.65 12.83
N LEU A 116 -12.82 -17.69 12.01
CA LEU A 116 -12.49 -17.60 10.59
C LEU A 116 -13.44 -16.72 9.76
N PRO A 117 -14.77 -16.67 10.02
CA PRO A 117 -15.67 -15.72 9.36
C PRO A 117 -15.30 -14.26 9.60
N GLY A 118 -14.85 -13.91 10.82
CA GLY A 118 -14.37 -12.57 11.13
C GLY A 118 -13.11 -12.21 10.33
N LEU A 119 -12.17 -13.15 10.27
CA LEU A 119 -10.94 -12.99 9.49
C LEU A 119 -11.26 -12.78 7.99
N ARG A 120 -12.16 -13.58 7.42
CA ARG A 120 -12.59 -13.44 6.02
C ARG A 120 -13.27 -12.10 5.77
N LEU A 121 -14.11 -11.64 6.69
CA LEU A 121 -14.79 -10.35 6.57
C LEU A 121 -13.77 -9.20 6.52
N GLN A 122 -12.71 -9.28 7.34
CA GLN A 122 -11.66 -8.27 7.45
C GLN A 122 -10.41 -8.56 6.58
N ALA A 123 -10.45 -9.54 5.68
CA ALA A 123 -9.28 -9.97 4.91
C ALA A 123 -8.63 -8.82 4.12
N MET A 124 -9.44 -7.99 3.46
CA MET A 124 -8.94 -6.84 2.69
C MET A 124 -8.33 -5.74 3.58
N PRO A 125 -9.00 -5.26 4.64
CA PRO A 125 -8.36 -4.36 5.62
C PRO A 125 -7.06 -4.90 6.20
N LEU A 126 -7.03 -6.18 6.57
CA LEU A 126 -5.84 -6.80 7.16
C LEU A 126 -4.70 -6.92 6.14
N LEU A 127 -5.01 -7.24 4.88
CA LEU A 127 -4.02 -7.24 3.80
C LEU A 127 -3.44 -5.84 3.57
N LEU A 128 -4.28 -4.81 3.54
CA LEU A 128 -3.84 -3.42 3.38
C LEU A 128 -2.95 -2.96 4.54
N VAL A 129 -3.28 -3.34 5.78
CA VAL A 129 -2.43 -3.04 6.94
C VAL A 129 -1.12 -3.80 6.87
N ALA A 130 -1.14 -5.09 6.51
CA ALA A 130 0.07 -5.90 6.36
C ALA A 130 1.01 -5.34 5.29
N LEU A 131 0.49 -4.93 4.13
CA LEU A 131 1.28 -4.31 3.05
C LEU A 131 1.75 -2.88 3.36
N ALA A 132 1.11 -2.21 4.32
CA ALA A 132 1.53 -0.91 4.81
C ALA A 132 2.49 -0.99 6.01
N THR A 133 2.68 -2.19 6.59
CA THR A 133 3.52 -2.38 7.76
C THR A 133 4.99 -2.29 7.35
N PRO A 134 5.76 -1.31 7.89
CA PRO A 134 7.19 -1.22 7.59
C PRO A 134 7.93 -2.46 8.04
N THR A 135 8.69 -3.07 7.14
CA THR A 135 9.48 -4.28 7.41
C THR A 135 10.77 -4.25 6.60
N GLN A 136 11.70 -5.16 6.90
CA GLN A 136 12.93 -5.36 6.11
C GLN A 136 12.69 -6.01 4.74
N LEU A 137 11.43 -6.22 4.32
CA LEU A 137 11.10 -6.84 3.05
C LEU A 137 11.77 -6.17 1.84
N PRO A 138 11.87 -4.82 1.73
CA PRO A 138 12.57 -4.17 0.62
C PRO A 138 14.05 -4.57 0.53
N TYR A 139 14.72 -4.75 1.67
CA TYR A 139 16.12 -5.17 1.72
C TYR A 139 16.30 -6.62 1.24
N LEU A 140 15.38 -7.50 1.62
CA LEU A 140 15.43 -8.91 1.22
C LEU A 140 15.21 -9.12 -0.28
N ILE A 141 14.47 -8.21 -0.94
CA ILE A 141 14.22 -8.29 -2.38
C ILE A 141 15.24 -7.52 -3.22
N GLU A 142 16.02 -6.65 -2.59
CA GLU A 142 17.00 -5.78 -3.26
C GLU A 142 17.99 -6.53 -4.17
N PRO A 143 18.54 -7.71 -3.79
CA PRO A 143 19.42 -8.46 -4.68
C PRO A 143 18.70 -9.03 -5.92
N TYR A 144 17.39 -9.27 -5.81
CA TYR A 144 16.60 -9.89 -6.87
C TYR A 144 16.13 -8.90 -7.94
N ILE A 145 16.27 -7.59 -7.70
CA ILE A 145 15.88 -6.56 -8.67
C ILE A 145 17.02 -6.13 -9.60
N MET A 146 18.22 -6.71 -9.47
CA MET A 146 19.35 -6.39 -10.33
C MET A 146 19.07 -6.59 -11.84
N PRO A 147 18.36 -7.67 -12.28
CA PRO A 147 17.96 -7.79 -13.68
C PRO A 147 17.06 -6.65 -14.17
N LEU A 148 16.19 -6.13 -13.29
CA LEU A 148 15.32 -4.99 -13.60
C LEU A 148 16.13 -3.69 -13.68
N GLN A 149 17.11 -3.49 -12.79
CA GLN A 149 18.04 -2.35 -12.85
C GLN A 149 18.82 -2.34 -14.17
N HIS A 150 19.39 -3.48 -14.54
CA HIS A 150 20.10 -3.65 -15.81
C HIS A 150 19.19 -3.35 -17.01
N PHE A 151 17.97 -3.88 -17.00
CA PHE A 151 17.00 -3.59 -18.06
C PHE A 151 16.71 -2.09 -18.17
N ILE A 152 16.48 -1.41 -17.04
CA ILE A 152 16.26 0.04 -17.01
C ILE A 152 17.48 0.79 -17.54
N ALA A 153 18.69 0.43 -17.12
CA ALA A 153 19.94 1.08 -17.54
C ALA A 153 20.16 0.96 -19.06
N VAL A 154 19.94 -0.23 -19.63
CA VAL A 154 20.06 -0.48 -21.07
C VAL A 154 19.05 0.37 -21.86
N ILE A 155 17.78 0.39 -21.46
CA ILE A 155 16.77 1.18 -22.17
C ILE A 155 17.03 2.69 -22.00
N ALA A 156 17.43 3.15 -20.82
CA ALA A 156 17.78 4.54 -20.59
C ALA A 156 18.97 4.97 -21.46
N GLY A 157 20.04 4.17 -21.51
CA GLY A 157 21.19 4.42 -22.39
C GLY A 157 20.78 4.44 -23.86
N PHE A 158 19.93 3.50 -24.29
CA PHE A 158 19.37 3.52 -25.65
C PHE A 158 18.62 4.83 -25.94
N LEU A 159 17.74 5.28 -25.06
CA LEU A 159 17.00 6.54 -25.25
C LEU A 159 17.92 7.77 -25.30
N LEU A 160 18.97 7.80 -24.47
CA LEU A 160 19.95 8.90 -24.47
C LEU A 160 20.79 8.94 -25.76
N THR A 161 21.21 7.78 -26.26
CA THR A 161 21.93 7.73 -27.55
C THR A 161 21.05 8.19 -28.71
N GLN A 162 19.73 7.95 -28.68
CA GLN A 162 18.82 8.45 -29.72
C GLN A 162 18.73 9.98 -29.77
N ILE A 163 18.98 10.67 -28.65
CA ILE A 163 19.01 12.15 -28.58
C ILE A 163 20.42 12.73 -28.74
N GLY A 164 21.39 11.93 -29.17
CA GLY A 164 22.75 12.37 -29.51
C GLY A 164 23.69 12.55 -28.32
N VAL A 165 23.35 11.98 -27.15
CA VAL A 165 24.21 12.02 -25.96
C VAL A 165 25.17 10.83 -26.00
N ASP A 166 26.46 11.07 -25.71
CA ASP A 166 27.46 10.01 -25.60
C ASP A 166 27.27 9.25 -24.29
N VAL A 167 26.83 7.99 -24.41
CA VAL A 167 26.51 7.13 -23.28
C VAL A 167 27.10 5.74 -23.48
N THR A 168 27.81 5.26 -22.46
CA THR A 168 28.17 3.85 -22.35
C THR A 168 27.43 3.22 -21.16
N VAL A 169 26.91 2.01 -21.36
CA VAL A 169 26.21 1.25 -20.32
C VAL A 169 27.10 0.10 -19.89
N ASP A 170 27.39 0.01 -18.59
CA ASP A 170 28.08 -1.11 -17.98
C ASP A 170 27.26 -1.64 -16.81
N GLN A 171 26.63 -2.79 -17.00
CA GLN A 171 25.70 -3.39 -16.03
C GLN A 171 24.57 -2.42 -15.63
N ILE A 172 24.66 -1.86 -14.42
CA ILE A 172 23.69 -0.91 -13.84
C ILE A 172 24.18 0.54 -13.88
N TYR A 173 25.37 0.78 -14.44
CA TYR A 173 26.00 2.09 -14.52
C TYR A 173 25.84 2.67 -15.93
N LEU A 174 25.50 3.96 -16.00
CA LEU A 174 25.52 4.76 -17.21
C LEU A 174 26.65 5.78 -17.09
N TYR A 175 27.55 5.81 -18.07
CA TYR A 175 28.55 6.85 -18.20
C TYR A 175 28.06 7.84 -19.25
N VAL A 176 27.64 9.02 -18.81
CA VAL A 176 27.09 10.07 -19.68
C VAL A 176 28.08 11.23 -19.71
N ASN A 177 28.70 11.51 -20.86
CA ASN A 177 29.76 12.54 -20.99
C ASN A 177 30.88 12.43 -19.94
N GLY A 178 31.26 11.19 -19.56
CA GLY A 178 32.27 10.94 -18.53
C GLY A 178 31.79 11.07 -17.07
N GLN A 179 30.52 11.41 -16.83
CA GLN A 179 29.89 11.35 -15.50
C GLN A 179 29.23 9.99 -15.28
N THR A 180 29.35 9.44 -14.06
CA THR A 180 28.78 8.13 -13.70
C THR A 180 27.44 8.27 -13.02
N VAL A 181 26.42 7.58 -13.54
CA VAL A 181 25.08 7.50 -12.95
C VAL A 181 24.76 6.04 -12.68
N GLU A 182 24.53 5.71 -11.42
CA GLU A 182 24.14 4.37 -11.00
C GLU A 182 22.61 4.23 -10.91
N VAL A 183 22.06 3.19 -11.53
CA VAL A 183 20.65 2.80 -11.35
C VAL A 183 20.52 1.95 -10.08
N ALA A 184 20.68 2.61 -8.92
CA ALA A 184 20.52 1.96 -7.62
C ALA A 184 19.10 1.38 -7.43
N PRO A 185 18.89 0.44 -6.49
CA PRO A 185 17.57 -0.08 -6.09
C PRO A 185 16.47 0.97 -5.89
N HIS A 186 16.84 2.08 -5.27
CA HIS A 186 15.96 3.22 -5.03
C HIS A 186 15.55 3.90 -6.34
N CYS A 187 16.45 3.93 -7.33
CA CYS A 187 16.26 4.52 -8.66
C CYS A 187 15.55 3.57 -9.62
N ALA A 188 15.68 2.24 -9.45
CA ALA A 188 14.86 1.25 -10.17
C ALA A 188 13.36 1.36 -9.85
N GLY A 189 13.01 2.19 -8.85
CA GLY A 189 11.66 2.62 -8.55
C GLY A 189 10.83 1.54 -7.87
N LEU A 190 11.47 0.76 -7.02
CA LEU A 190 10.82 -0.23 -6.16
C LEU A 190 9.78 0.43 -5.21
N LYS A 191 10.05 1.66 -4.71
CA LYS A 191 9.09 2.46 -3.94
C LYS A 191 7.84 2.78 -4.75
N MET A 192 8.03 3.19 -6.00
CA MET A 192 6.95 3.52 -6.92
C MET A 192 6.15 2.29 -7.32
N LEU A 193 6.82 1.16 -7.54
CA LEU A 193 6.17 -0.11 -7.83
C LEU A 193 5.27 -0.55 -6.68
N PHE A 194 5.75 -0.52 -5.44
CA PHE A 194 4.95 -0.86 -4.26
C PHE A 194 3.76 0.06 -4.07
N THR A 195 3.97 1.37 -4.19
CA THR A 195 2.88 2.35 -4.10
C THR A 195 1.83 2.10 -5.19
N SER A 196 2.27 1.86 -6.42
CA SER A 196 1.39 1.59 -7.57
C SER A 196 0.57 0.31 -7.39
N LEU A 197 1.21 -0.78 -6.96
CA LEU A 197 0.55 -2.05 -6.67
C LEU A 197 -0.43 -1.92 -5.50
N TYR A 198 -0.08 -1.15 -4.47
CA TYR A 198 -0.95 -0.89 -3.34
C TYR A 198 -2.20 -0.11 -3.74
N VAL A 199 -2.04 0.95 -4.53
CA VAL A 199 -3.15 1.74 -5.07
C VAL A 199 -3.99 0.91 -6.04
N ALA A 200 -3.38 0.09 -6.89
CA ALA A 200 -4.08 -0.85 -7.75
C ALA A 200 -4.97 -1.81 -6.94
N LEU A 201 -4.46 -2.35 -5.83
CA LEU A 201 -5.25 -3.19 -4.92
C LEU A 201 -6.43 -2.43 -4.31
N MET A 202 -6.23 -1.18 -3.89
CA MET A 202 -7.30 -0.31 -3.39
C MET A 202 -8.37 -0.04 -4.46
N LEU A 203 -7.95 0.22 -5.70
CA LEU A 203 -8.85 0.47 -6.83
C LEU A 203 -9.68 -0.77 -7.16
N VAL A 204 -9.07 -1.96 -7.25
CA VAL A 204 -9.80 -3.23 -7.45
C VAL A 204 -10.83 -3.46 -6.35
N TYR A 205 -10.48 -3.13 -5.10
CA TYR A 205 -11.44 -3.20 -3.99
C TYR A 205 -12.59 -2.20 -4.14
N TRP A 206 -12.28 -0.95 -4.50
CA TRP A 206 -13.25 0.14 -4.56
C TRP A 206 -14.23 0.00 -5.74
N THR A 207 -13.73 -0.36 -6.91
CA THR A 207 -14.56 -0.56 -8.12
C THR A 207 -15.42 -1.82 -8.04
N GLY A 208 -15.11 -2.73 -7.12
CA GLY A 208 -15.78 -4.02 -7.03
C GLY A 208 -15.52 -4.89 -8.26
N ALA A 209 -14.48 -4.59 -9.05
CA ALA A 209 -14.10 -5.28 -10.28
C ALA A 209 -13.49 -6.67 -9.98
N TYR A 210 -14.25 -7.52 -9.30
CA TYR A 210 -13.93 -8.91 -9.00
C TYR A 210 -14.34 -9.88 -10.12
N THR A 211 -14.75 -9.34 -11.28
CA THR A 211 -15.53 -10.06 -12.28
C THR A 211 -14.74 -11.18 -12.97
N SER A 212 -13.41 -11.03 -13.11
CA SER A 212 -12.54 -12.09 -13.66
C SER A 212 -11.13 -12.02 -13.11
N ARG A 213 -10.56 -13.19 -12.77
CA ARG A 213 -9.14 -13.34 -12.38
C ARG A 213 -8.19 -12.88 -13.48
N LEU A 214 -8.60 -13.02 -14.76
CA LEU A 214 -7.81 -12.58 -15.90
C LEU A 214 -7.69 -11.05 -15.92
N TRP A 215 -8.82 -10.34 -15.81
CA TRP A 215 -8.82 -8.87 -15.82
C TRP A 215 -8.06 -8.27 -14.64
N ILE A 216 -8.18 -8.87 -13.44
CA ILE A 216 -7.36 -8.50 -12.29
C ILE A 216 -5.87 -8.72 -12.60
N GLY A 217 -5.51 -9.88 -13.16
CA GLY A 217 -4.13 -10.19 -13.55
C GLY A 217 -3.57 -9.20 -14.58
N LEU A 218 -4.35 -8.86 -15.61
CA LEU A 218 -3.99 -7.88 -16.63
C LEU A 218 -3.84 -6.48 -16.04
N PHE A 219 -4.73 -6.07 -15.14
CA PHE A 219 -4.65 -4.77 -14.47
C PHE A 219 -3.38 -4.65 -13.62
N PHE A 220 -3.05 -5.67 -12.82
CA PHE A 220 -1.80 -5.70 -12.06
C PHE A 220 -0.57 -5.77 -12.98
N ALA A 221 -0.59 -6.56 -14.04
CA ALA A 221 0.49 -6.62 -15.01
C ALA A 221 0.69 -5.26 -15.72
N GLY A 222 -0.40 -4.60 -16.09
CA GLY A 222 -0.39 -3.24 -16.64
C GLY A 222 0.12 -2.22 -15.64
N THR A 223 -0.22 -2.35 -14.36
CA THR A 223 0.32 -1.50 -13.28
C THR A 223 1.84 -1.66 -13.16
N VAL A 224 2.35 -2.90 -13.17
CA VAL A 224 3.79 -3.18 -13.17
C VAL A 224 4.44 -2.58 -14.41
N GLY A 225 3.88 -2.83 -15.60
CA GLY A 225 4.41 -2.31 -16.86
C GLY A 225 4.47 -0.78 -16.88
N LEU A 226 3.40 -0.12 -16.46
CA LEU A 226 3.36 1.33 -16.35
C LEU A 226 4.43 1.83 -15.38
N SER A 227 4.55 1.22 -14.20
CA SER A 227 5.60 1.56 -13.22
C SER A 227 7.00 1.41 -13.81
N VAL A 228 7.28 0.34 -14.55
CA VAL A 228 8.59 0.11 -15.19
C VAL A 228 8.87 1.18 -16.25
N VAL A 229 7.91 1.46 -17.12
CA VAL A 229 8.03 2.51 -18.14
C VAL A 229 8.29 3.86 -17.50
N GLY A 230 7.56 4.17 -16.42
CA GLY A 230 7.78 5.40 -15.68
C GLY A 230 9.20 5.49 -15.10
N ASN A 231 9.65 4.42 -14.45
CA ASN A 231 11.00 4.38 -13.91
C ASN A 231 12.09 4.48 -14.99
N ILE A 232 11.87 3.93 -16.19
CA ILE A 232 12.76 4.14 -17.34
C ILE A 232 12.85 5.63 -17.69
N ILE A 233 11.71 6.30 -17.89
CA ILE A 233 11.67 7.73 -18.23
C ILE A 233 12.36 8.57 -17.14
N ARG A 234 12.08 8.28 -15.86
CA ARG A 234 12.70 8.97 -14.74
C ARG A 234 14.23 8.82 -14.74
N ASN A 235 14.73 7.60 -14.92
CA ASN A 235 16.19 7.36 -14.94
C ASN A 235 16.87 7.96 -16.17
N THR A 236 16.21 7.97 -17.33
CA THR A 236 16.70 8.67 -18.53
C THR A 236 16.86 10.17 -18.26
N LEU A 237 15.84 10.80 -17.66
CA LEU A 237 15.90 12.24 -17.33
C LEU A 237 16.96 12.56 -16.26
N LEU A 238 17.05 11.75 -15.20
CA LEU A 238 18.08 11.90 -14.17
C LEU A 238 19.48 11.77 -14.77
N SER A 239 19.71 10.75 -15.60
CA SER A 239 21.00 10.52 -16.26
C SER A 239 21.35 11.64 -17.23
N TYR A 240 20.36 12.18 -17.94
CA TYR A 240 20.53 13.34 -18.81
C TYR A 240 20.93 14.60 -18.03
N PHE A 241 20.18 14.96 -16.98
CA PHE A 241 20.49 16.16 -16.19
C PHE A 241 21.84 16.07 -15.51
N HIS A 242 22.19 14.91 -14.97
CA HIS A 242 23.50 14.69 -14.35
C HIS A 242 24.63 14.77 -15.38
N GLY A 243 24.50 14.08 -16.52
CA GLY A 243 25.51 14.06 -17.58
C GLY A 243 25.69 15.38 -18.33
N MET A 244 24.69 16.27 -18.28
CA MET A 244 24.79 17.64 -18.83
C MET A 244 25.23 18.68 -17.79
N GLY A 245 25.54 18.27 -16.55
CA GLY A 245 25.94 19.17 -15.47
C GLY A 245 24.80 20.06 -14.94
N GLN A 246 23.54 19.72 -15.19
CA GLN A 246 22.37 20.45 -14.71
C GLN A 246 21.99 20.02 -13.28
N THR A 247 22.86 20.31 -12.32
CA THR A 247 22.71 19.89 -10.92
C THR A 247 21.38 20.32 -10.30
N GLY A 248 20.93 21.55 -10.54
CA GLY A 248 19.65 22.02 -9.99
C GLY A 248 18.41 21.27 -10.50
N ALA A 249 18.40 20.84 -11.77
CA ALA A 249 17.31 20.05 -12.33
C ALA A 249 17.37 18.59 -11.84
N PHE A 250 18.59 18.07 -11.69
CA PHE A 250 18.84 16.76 -11.08
C PHE A 250 18.36 16.72 -9.63
N ASP A 251 18.79 17.67 -8.79
CA ASP A 251 18.42 17.72 -7.36
C ASP A 251 16.90 17.90 -7.19
N TRP A 252 16.27 18.73 -8.03
CA TRP A 252 14.82 18.91 -8.01
C TRP A 252 14.04 17.63 -8.35
N LEU A 253 14.50 16.84 -9.33
CA LEU A 253 13.85 15.59 -9.75
C LEU A 253 14.21 14.40 -8.83
N HIS A 254 15.42 14.39 -8.28
CA HIS A 254 15.93 13.31 -7.46
C HIS A 254 15.46 13.42 -6.00
N GLU A 255 15.66 14.57 -5.37
CA GLU A 255 15.46 14.76 -3.92
C GLU A 255 14.36 15.77 -3.60
N GLY A 256 14.03 16.64 -4.56
CA GLY A 256 13.00 17.66 -4.43
C GLY A 256 11.58 17.20 -4.78
N TRP A 257 10.71 18.19 -4.96
CA TRP A 257 9.28 18.00 -5.25
C TRP A 257 9.03 17.38 -6.64
N GLY A 258 10.00 17.40 -7.55
CA GLY A 258 9.87 16.82 -8.88
C GLY A 258 9.62 15.31 -8.83
N GLY A 259 10.24 14.60 -7.89
CA GLY A 259 9.99 13.18 -7.64
C GLY A 259 8.57 12.90 -7.16
N ASP A 260 8.04 13.74 -6.27
CA ASP A 260 6.67 13.61 -5.74
C ASP A 260 5.61 13.90 -6.81
N VAL A 261 5.83 14.94 -7.63
CA VAL A 261 4.98 15.26 -8.78
C VAL A 261 4.98 14.13 -9.80
N TYR A 262 6.16 13.59 -10.12
CA TYR A 262 6.30 12.44 -11.00
C TYR A 262 5.49 11.24 -10.49
N SER A 263 5.62 10.97 -9.19
CA SER A 263 4.90 9.90 -8.51
C SER A 263 3.39 10.09 -8.56
N ALA A 264 2.92 11.32 -8.34
CA ALA A 264 1.50 11.68 -8.41
C ALA A 264 0.94 11.50 -9.84
N LEU A 265 1.67 11.92 -10.88
CA LEU A 265 1.26 11.73 -12.27
C LEU A 265 1.15 10.26 -12.64
N MET A 266 2.09 9.44 -12.18
CA MET A 266 2.06 7.98 -12.34
C MET A 266 0.86 7.33 -11.64
N LEU A 267 0.51 7.80 -10.44
CA LEU A 267 -0.69 7.31 -9.74
C LEU A 267 -1.98 7.78 -10.43
N LEU A 268 -2.01 9.01 -10.95
CA LEU A 268 -3.14 9.51 -11.72
C LEU A 268 -3.36 8.70 -12.99
N SER A 269 -2.31 8.36 -13.73
CA SER A 269 -2.43 7.53 -14.94
C SER A 269 -2.98 6.13 -14.63
N LEU A 270 -2.63 5.54 -13.48
CA LEU A 270 -3.25 4.30 -12.99
C LEU A 270 -4.73 4.46 -12.65
N ILE A 271 -5.13 5.59 -12.05
CA ILE A 271 -6.54 5.86 -11.76
C ILE A 271 -7.33 6.02 -13.06
N PHE A 272 -6.77 6.71 -14.05
CA PHE A 272 -7.38 6.86 -15.37
C PHE A 272 -7.48 5.54 -16.12
N SER A 273 -6.46 4.69 -16.08
CA SER A 273 -6.52 3.36 -16.70
C SER A 273 -7.56 2.47 -16.03
N ALA A 274 -7.63 2.48 -14.69
CA ALA A 274 -8.67 1.76 -13.95
C ALA A 274 -10.08 2.26 -14.29
N ALA A 275 -10.25 3.58 -14.46
CA ALA A 275 -11.51 4.17 -14.88
C ALA A 275 -11.88 3.78 -16.33
N ALA A 276 -10.91 3.77 -17.24
CA ALA A 276 -11.11 3.35 -18.63
C ALA A 276 -11.48 1.86 -18.73
N ASP A 277 -10.80 0.98 -17.98
CA ASP A 277 -11.12 -0.45 -17.91
C ASP A 277 -12.52 -0.69 -17.33
N SER A 278 -12.91 0.10 -16.33
CA SER A 278 -14.25 0.05 -15.76
C SER A 278 -15.33 0.47 -16.78
N ALA A 279 -15.04 1.46 -17.61
CA ALA A 279 -15.95 1.90 -18.69
C ALA A 279 -16.03 0.87 -19.83
N ALA A 280 -14.91 0.23 -20.18
CA ALA A 280 -14.85 -0.80 -21.21
C ALA A 280 -15.58 -2.09 -20.78
N GLY A 281 -15.41 -2.53 -19.53
CA GLY A 281 -16.10 -3.71 -18.98
C GLY A 281 -17.61 -3.52 -18.84
N ALA A 282 -18.09 -2.28 -18.69
CA ALA A 282 -19.51 -1.94 -18.70
C ALA A 282 -20.14 -2.02 -20.12
N GLY A 283 -19.33 -1.95 -21.17
CA GLY A 283 -19.76 -2.08 -22.57
C GLY A 283 -20.07 -3.54 -22.97
N ASP A 284 -19.40 -4.50 -22.35
CA ASP A 284 -19.54 -5.94 -22.65
C ASP A 284 -20.63 -6.63 -21.80
N THR A 285 -21.15 -5.94 -20.79
CA THR A 285 -22.26 -6.39 -19.93
C THR A 285 -23.62 -5.84 -20.37
N LYS A 286 -23.91 -5.85 -21.68
CA LYS A 286 -25.30 -5.82 -22.18
C LYS A 286 -25.97 -7.19 -22.06
N ALA A 287 -25.98 -7.76 -20.85
CA ALA A 287 -26.85 -8.84 -20.43
C ALA A 287 -26.85 -8.91 -18.89
N GLY A 288 -27.53 -7.96 -18.23
CA GLY A 288 -27.67 -7.92 -16.78
C GLY A 288 -27.21 -6.58 -16.21
N GLY A 289 -28.06 -5.56 -16.36
CA GLY A 289 -27.74 -4.19 -15.98
C GLY A 289 -27.41 -4.03 -14.50
N VAL A 290 -26.26 -3.43 -14.22
CA VAL A 290 -26.07 -2.50 -13.12
C VAL A 290 -25.28 -1.33 -13.68
N ILE A 291 -26.04 -0.32 -14.09
CA ILE A 291 -25.53 0.97 -14.56
C ILE A 291 -24.73 1.61 -13.43
N PHE A 292 -23.52 2.03 -13.79
CA PHE A 292 -22.67 2.99 -13.12
C PHE A 292 -23.51 4.10 -12.49
N CYS A 293 -23.68 4.03 -11.18
CA CYS A 293 -24.35 5.07 -10.42
C CYS A 293 -23.32 5.68 -9.49
N LEU A 294 -22.77 6.82 -9.91
CA LEU A 294 -22.45 7.94 -9.02
C LEU A 294 -23.73 8.31 -8.24
N HIS A 295 -24.13 7.42 -7.33
CA HIS A 295 -25.24 7.63 -6.43
C HIS A 295 -24.63 7.94 -5.08
N LEU A 296 -24.66 9.24 -4.74
CA LEU A 296 -24.90 9.67 -3.38
C LEU A 296 -25.85 8.67 -2.73
N ARG A 297 -25.35 7.86 -1.78
CA ARG A 297 -26.15 6.92 -1.02
C ARG A 297 -27.29 7.70 -0.35
N ARG A 298 -28.48 7.64 -0.94
CA ARG A 298 -29.72 8.06 -0.27
C ARG A 298 -29.85 7.19 0.98
N PHE A 299 -29.80 7.85 2.13
CA PHE A 299 -30.10 7.30 3.44
C PHE A 299 -31.49 6.66 3.44
N PRO A 300 -31.73 5.53 4.14
CA PRO A 300 -33.09 5.08 4.37
C PRO A 300 -33.76 6.05 5.35
N GLU A 301 -34.85 6.69 4.89
CA GLU A 301 -35.78 7.41 5.75
C GLU A 301 -36.28 6.51 6.87
N GLN A 302 -36.13 6.98 8.11
CA GLN A 302 -36.85 6.48 9.26
C GLN A 302 -38.35 6.63 9.01
N LYS A 303 -39.07 5.53 8.83
CA LYS A 303 -40.52 5.52 9.06
C LYS A 303 -40.76 5.60 10.57
N THR A 304 -41.23 6.75 11.03
CA THR A 304 -41.90 6.91 12.32
C THR A 304 -43.20 6.10 12.31
N PRO A 305 -43.50 5.29 13.35
CA PRO A 305 -44.81 4.70 13.50
C PRO A 305 -45.80 5.76 14.01
N ALA A 306 -46.99 5.78 13.39
CA ALA A 306 -48.19 6.40 13.93
C ALA A 306 -48.82 5.48 15.00
#